data_AF-A0A919XNL8-F1
#
_entry.id   AF-A0A919XNL8-F1
#
_cell.length_a   1.000
_cell.length_b   1.000
_cell.length_c   1.000
_cell.angle_alpha   90.00
_cell.angle_beta   90.00
_cell.angle_gamma   90.00
#
_symmetry.space_group_name_H-M   'P 1'
#
loop_
_entity.id
_entity.type
_entity.pdbx_description
1 polymer ?
#
loop_
_entity_poly.entity_id
_entity_poly.type
_entity_poly.pdbx_seq_one_letter_code
_entity_poly.pdbx_strand_id
1 'polypeptide(L)'
;MTFLLCDELVKHGLIGDGHTLDLIFHPIGVGMFSEEQFSEWIGLAKNIAKQHGAIMIGTSHADGAYRDSEVSIPIAYCINQNGEEIFVKKNDVRTVILDTNTGSLGYF
;
A
#
# COMPACT_ATOMS: atom_id res chain seq x y z
N MET A 1 -10.08 5.94 -10.45
CA MET A 1 -9.74 5.08 -9.28
C MET A 1 -9.70 3.63 -9.73
N THR A 2 -8.81 2.82 -9.18
CA THR A 2 -8.74 1.37 -9.45
C THR A 2 -8.28 0.57 -8.23
N PHE A 3 -8.32 -0.75 -8.35
CA PHE A 3 -7.76 -1.69 -7.38
C PHE A 3 -6.56 -2.42 -7.98
N LEU A 4 -5.53 -2.62 -7.17
CA LEU A 4 -4.39 -3.49 -7.45
C LEU A 4 -4.32 -4.50 -6.32
N LEU A 5 -4.62 -5.77 -6.58
CA LEU A 5 -4.66 -6.78 -5.53
C LEU A 5 -3.25 -7.20 -5.09
N CYS A 6 -3.15 -7.70 -3.86
CA CYS A 6 -1.93 -8.13 -3.18
C CYS A 6 -0.74 -8.52 -4.10
N ASP A 7 -0.82 -9.68 -4.75
CA ASP A 7 0.29 -10.20 -5.54
C ASP A 7 0.38 -9.60 -6.95
N GLU A 8 -0.65 -8.89 -7.41
CA GLU A 8 -0.62 -8.16 -8.67
C GLU A 8 0.45 -7.07 -8.63
N LEU A 9 0.72 -6.46 -7.47
CA LEU A 9 1.83 -5.51 -7.28
C LEU A 9 3.15 -6.05 -7.84
N VAL A 10 3.47 -7.30 -7.51
CA VAL A 10 4.76 -7.92 -7.84
C VAL A 10 4.69 -8.66 -9.17
N LYS A 11 3.59 -9.38 -9.45
CA LYS A 11 3.48 -10.25 -10.61
C LYS A 11 3.18 -9.50 -11.91
N HIS A 12 2.35 -8.47 -11.84
CA HIS A 12 1.77 -7.83 -13.02
C HIS A 12 1.98 -6.31 -13.05
N GLY A 13 2.19 -5.69 -11.88
CA GLY A 13 2.05 -4.26 -11.71
C GLY A 13 0.63 -3.80 -12.05
N LEU A 14 0.48 -2.51 -12.34
CA LEU A 14 -0.77 -1.95 -12.83
C LEU A 14 -0.63 -1.63 -14.33
N ILE A 15 -1.42 -2.30 -15.16
CA ILE A 15 -1.53 -2.02 -16.59
C ILE A 15 -2.59 -0.94 -16.77
N GLY A 16 -2.18 0.23 -17.27
CA GLY A 16 -3.11 1.32 -17.55
C GLY A 16 -3.99 1.03 -18.76
N ASP A 17 -5.24 1.46 -18.70
CA ASP A 17 -6.20 1.40 -19.81
C ASP A 17 -6.28 2.71 -20.62
N GLY A 18 -5.39 3.66 -20.33
CA GLY A 18 -5.32 4.98 -20.95
C GLY A 18 -6.12 6.06 -20.23
N HIS A 19 -6.83 5.73 -19.14
CA HIS A 19 -7.50 6.70 -18.29
C HIS A 19 -6.58 7.25 -17.20
N THR A 20 -6.80 8.50 -16.83
CA THR A 20 -6.12 9.13 -15.69
C THR A 20 -6.61 8.51 -14.39
N LEU A 21 -5.69 8.15 -13.50
CA LEU A 21 -5.99 7.59 -12.20
C LEU A 21 -5.61 8.59 -11.11
N ASP A 22 -6.57 8.97 -10.27
CA ASP A 22 -6.27 9.80 -9.09
C ASP A 22 -5.89 8.96 -7.86
N LEU A 23 -6.38 7.71 -7.81
CA LEU A 23 -6.25 6.83 -6.65
C LEU A 23 -6.19 5.33 -7.02
N ILE A 24 -5.26 4.62 -6.41
CA ILE A 24 -5.06 3.18 -6.48
C ILE A 24 -5.22 2.59 -5.08
N PHE A 25 -6.20 1.70 -4.91
CA PHE A 25 -6.36 0.93 -3.68
C PHE A 25 -5.65 -0.42 -3.79
N HIS A 26 -4.79 -0.72 -2.83
CA HIS A 26 -4.05 -1.96 -2.75
C HIS A 26 -4.43 -2.75 -1.49
N PRO A 27 -5.54 -3.52 -1.53
CA PRO A 27 -5.85 -4.47 -0.47
C PRO A 27 -4.86 -5.64 -0.50
N ILE A 28 -4.22 -5.90 0.64
CA ILE A 28 -3.18 -6.91 0.80
C ILE A 28 -3.71 -8.01 1.72
N GLY A 29 -3.63 -9.27 1.29
CA GLY A 29 -4.16 -10.39 2.09
C GLY A 29 -3.39 -10.60 3.40
N VAL A 30 -2.07 -10.57 3.34
CA VAL A 30 -1.18 -10.67 4.51
C VAL A 30 -0.08 -9.63 4.46
N GLY A 31 0.47 -9.29 5.61
CA GLY A 31 1.61 -8.41 5.72
C GLY A 31 2.91 -9.05 5.18
N MET A 32 4.04 -8.54 5.66
CA MET A 32 5.36 -8.94 5.17
C MET A 32 6.03 -9.93 6.12
N PHE A 33 6.75 -10.92 5.60
CA PHE A 33 7.44 -11.93 6.41
C PHE A 33 8.91 -11.58 6.70
N SER A 34 9.44 -10.56 6.03
CA SER A 34 10.78 -10.04 6.31
C SER A 34 10.88 -8.54 6.03
N GLU A 35 11.95 -7.92 6.54
CA GLU A 35 12.26 -6.51 6.32
C GLU A 35 12.64 -6.22 4.86
N GLU A 36 13.30 -7.18 4.20
CA GLU A 36 13.64 -7.11 2.78
C GLU A 36 12.37 -7.12 1.94
N GLN A 37 11.44 -8.04 2.23
CA GLN A 37 10.15 -8.09 1.54
C GLN A 37 9.37 -6.79 1.75
N PHE A 38 9.33 -6.28 2.98
CA PHE A 38 8.71 -4.99 3.27
C PHE A 38 9.31 -3.85 2.44
N SER A 39 10.64 -3.75 2.40
CA SER A 39 11.35 -2.70 1.67
C SER A 39 11.09 -2.79 0.17
N GLU A 40 11.10 -4.00 -0.40
CA GLU A 40 10.76 -4.27 -1.79
C GLU A 40 9.31 -3.85 -2.09
N TRP A 41 8.37 -4.25 -1.24
CA TRP A 41 6.95 -3.97 -1.42
C TRP A 41 6.65 -2.47 -1.46
N ILE A 42 7.22 -1.71 -0.52
CA ILE A 42 7.08 -0.25 -0.50
C ILE A 42 7.77 0.38 -1.71
N GLY A 43 8.94 -0.12 -2.12
CA GLY A 43 9.64 0.36 -3.31
C GLY A 43 8.81 0.20 -4.59
N LEU A 44 8.18 -0.97 -4.78
CA LEU A 44 7.28 -1.24 -5.90
C LEU A 44 6.05 -0.34 -5.87
N ALA A 45 5.42 -0.18 -4.71
CA ALA A 45 4.27 0.72 -4.56
C ALA A 45 4.62 2.18 -4.92
N LYS A 46 5.81 2.66 -4.54
CA LYS A 46 6.30 3.99 -4.93
C LYS A 46 6.44 4.15 -6.43
N ASN A 47 7.02 3.15 -7.08
CA ASN A 47 7.21 3.16 -8.52
C ASN A 47 5.87 3.19 -9.26
N ILE A 48 4.88 2.41 -8.82
CA ILE A 48 3.54 2.39 -9.43
C ILE A 48 2.82 3.72 -9.22
N ALA A 49 2.81 4.26 -7.99
CA ALA A 49 2.20 5.57 -7.72
C ALA A 49 2.76 6.66 -8.64
N LYS A 50 4.09 6.71 -8.76
CA LYS A 50 4.78 7.66 -9.65
C LYS A 50 4.53 7.41 -11.13
N GLN A 51 4.53 6.16 -11.57
CA GLN A 51 4.30 5.79 -12.97
C GLN A 51 2.92 6.21 -13.45
N HIS A 52 1.90 6.09 -12.59
CA HIS A 52 0.52 6.40 -12.93
C HIS A 52 0.08 7.80 -12.49
N GLY A 53 0.95 8.55 -11.81
CA GLY A 53 0.62 9.88 -11.29
C GLY A 53 -0.56 9.86 -10.31
N ALA A 54 -0.69 8.79 -9.53
CA ALA A 54 -1.84 8.51 -8.69
C ALA A 54 -1.43 8.37 -7.21
N ILE A 55 -2.32 8.74 -6.29
CA ILE A 55 -2.16 8.35 -4.90
C ILE A 55 -2.33 6.83 -4.80
N MET A 56 -1.51 6.16 -4.01
CA MET A 56 -1.61 4.73 -3.75
C MET A 56 -1.76 4.47 -2.26
N ILE A 57 -2.81 3.75 -1.89
CA ILE A 57 -3.09 3.36 -0.51
C ILE A 57 -3.07 1.85 -0.42
N GLY A 58 -2.18 1.30 0.40
CA GLY A 58 -2.10 -0.13 0.65
C GLY A 58 -2.31 -0.48 2.11
N THR A 59 -2.98 -1.58 2.39
CA THR A 59 -3.17 -2.09 3.75
C THR A 59 -3.28 -3.60 3.78
N SER A 60 -2.60 -4.23 4.73
CA SER A 60 -2.77 -5.65 5.04
C SER A 60 -3.77 -5.86 6.17
N HIS A 61 -4.09 -7.13 6.44
CA HIS A 61 -4.72 -7.54 7.68
C HIS A 61 -3.86 -7.13 8.90
N ALA A 62 -4.51 -6.69 9.97
CA ALA A 62 -3.88 -6.25 11.22
C ALA A 62 -3.42 -7.40 12.12
N ASP A 63 -4.08 -8.56 12.02
CA ASP A 63 -3.72 -9.77 12.76
C ASP A 63 -2.53 -10.51 12.15
N GLY A 64 -2.11 -10.13 10.94
CA GLY A 64 -0.98 -10.70 10.21
C GLY A 64 -1.15 -12.18 9.87
N ALA A 65 -2.34 -12.76 10.06
CA ALA A 65 -2.56 -14.21 10.04
C ALA A 65 -3.18 -14.68 8.73
N TYR A 66 -2.67 -15.79 8.19
CA TYR A 66 -3.31 -16.49 7.08
C TYR A 66 -3.10 -18.00 7.16
N ARG A 67 -4.18 -18.72 7.46
CA ARG A 67 -4.16 -20.18 7.65
C ARG A 67 -3.07 -20.56 8.67
N ASP A 68 -2.21 -21.51 8.30
CA ASP A 68 -1.12 -22.03 9.14
C ASP A 68 0.21 -21.32 8.89
N SER A 69 0.21 -20.10 8.34
CA SER A 69 1.43 -19.32 8.14
C SER A 69 1.98 -18.77 9.45
N GLU A 70 3.24 -18.35 9.42
CA GLU A 70 3.77 -17.46 10.44
C GLU A 70 2.95 -16.14 10.50
N VAL A 71 3.05 -15.43 11.61
CA VAL A 71 2.42 -14.11 11.74
C VAL A 71 3.26 -13.11 10.96
N SER A 72 2.67 -12.56 9.90
CA SER A 72 3.29 -11.52 9.08
C SER A 72 3.31 -10.17 9.79
N ILE A 73 4.22 -9.30 9.39
CA ILE A 73 4.33 -7.90 9.81
C ILE A 73 3.17 -7.12 9.16
N PRO A 74 2.18 -6.63 9.91
CA PRO A 74 1.09 -5.84 9.35
C PRO A 74 1.62 -4.52 8.78
N ILE A 75 1.13 -4.13 7.62
CA ILE A 75 1.55 -2.90 6.95
C ILE A 75 0.36 -2.07 6.49
N ALA A 76 0.55 -0.76 6.54
CA ALA A 76 -0.32 0.19 5.87
C ALA A 76 0.54 1.32 5.30
N TYR A 77 0.21 1.84 4.13
CA TYR A 77 0.94 2.95 3.55
C TYR A 77 0.04 3.83 2.69
N CYS A 78 0.46 5.08 2.57
CA CYS A 78 -0.04 6.00 1.55
C CYS A 78 1.14 6.68 0.87
N ILE A 79 1.14 6.63 -0.44
CA ILE A 79 2.16 7.21 -1.31
C ILE A 79 1.48 8.19 -2.25
N ASN A 80 2.05 9.37 -2.42
CA ASN A 80 1.49 10.39 -3.30
C ASN A 80 1.85 10.13 -4.78
N GLN A 81 1.27 10.93 -5.68
CA GLN A 81 1.48 10.87 -7.13
C GLN A 81 2.94 11.04 -7.58
N ASN A 82 3.83 11.54 -6.72
CA ASN A 82 5.26 11.70 -7.03
C ASN A 82 6.09 10.47 -6.60
N GLY A 83 5.47 9.49 -5.94
CA GLY A 83 6.16 8.36 -5.32
C GLY A 83 6.74 8.68 -3.93
N GLU A 84 6.31 9.77 -3.29
CA GLU A 84 6.75 10.16 -1.95
C GLU A 84 5.80 9.60 -0.89
N GLU A 85 6.34 9.26 0.27
CA GLU A 85 5.55 8.71 1.38
C GLU A 85 4.76 9.82 2.07
N ILE A 86 3.43 9.67 2.13
CA ILE A 86 2.61 10.41 3.09
C ILE A 86 2.71 9.70 4.45
N PHE A 87 2.58 8.38 4.45
CA PHE A 87 2.96 7.55 5.59
C PHE A 87 3.33 6.14 5.15
N VAL A 88 4.17 5.49 5.94
CA VAL A 88 4.38 4.04 5.91
C VAL A 88 4.34 3.53 7.34
N LYS A 89 3.49 2.55 7.60
CA LYS A 89 3.29 1.90 8.88
C LYS A 89 3.73 0.46 8.79
N LYS A 90 4.52 0.06 9.78
CA LYS A 90 5.03 -1.30 9.93
C LYS A 90 4.75 -1.74 11.36
N ASN A 91 4.00 -2.82 11.51
CA ASN A 91 3.55 -3.35 12.79
C ASN A 91 2.81 -2.33 13.67
N ASP A 92 2.08 -1.40 13.03
CA ASP A 92 1.23 -0.40 13.69
C ASP A 92 -0.21 -0.65 13.24
N VAL A 93 -1.01 -1.24 14.13
CA VAL A 93 -2.36 -1.73 13.86
C VAL A 93 -3.45 -0.68 14.12
N ARG A 94 -3.06 0.57 14.40
CA ARG A 94 -4.01 1.66 14.59
C ARG A 94 -4.69 2.01 13.28
N THR A 95 -5.94 2.47 13.36
CA THR A 95 -6.63 3.00 12.18
C THR A 95 -6.02 4.34 11.81
N VAL A 96 -5.68 4.52 10.54
CA VAL A 96 -5.19 5.80 10.01
C VAL A 96 -6.31 6.49 9.23
N ILE A 97 -6.58 7.75 9.56
CA ILE A 97 -7.42 8.63 8.75
C ILE A 97 -6.51 9.62 8.03
N LEU A 98 -6.64 9.70 6.71
CA LEU A 98 -5.94 10.66 5.87
C LEU A 98 -6.93 11.65 5.27
N ASP A 99 -6.69 12.93 5.47
CA ASP A 99 -7.30 13.99 4.67
C ASP A 99 -6.45 14.22 3.41
N THR A 100 -6.97 13.84 2.25
CA THR A 100 -6.26 13.94 0.96
C THR A 100 -6.15 15.36 0.43
N ASN A 101 -6.88 16.34 0.98
CA ASN A 101 -6.74 17.75 0.60
C ASN A 101 -5.61 18.42 1.37
N THR A 102 -5.44 18.07 2.64
CA THR A 102 -4.46 18.71 3.54
C THR A 102 -3.21 17.86 3.79
N GLY A 103 -3.26 16.57 3.50
CA GLY A 103 -2.22 15.59 3.86
C GLY A 103 -2.16 15.27 5.36
N SER A 104 -3.15 15.72 6.15
CA SER A 104 -3.14 15.53 7.59
C SER A 104 -3.55 14.11 7.99
N LEU A 105 -2.95 13.62 9.09
CA LEU A 105 -3.16 12.26 9.61
C LEU A 105 -3.85 12.29 10.98
N GLY A 106 -4.89 11.48 11.12
CA GLY A 106 -5.51 11.11 12.39
C GLY A 106 -5.28 9.64 12.71
N TYR A 107 -5.37 9.29 14.00
CA TYR A 107 -5.21 7.91 14.48
C TYR A 107 -6.33 7.57 15.46
N PHE A 108 -6.86 6.35 15.35
CA PHE A 108 -7.81 5.75 16.29
C PHE A 108 -7.27 4.40 16.80
#